data_AF-A9WKY0-F1
#
_entry.id   AF-A9WKY0-F1
#
_cell.length_a   1.000
_cell.length_b   1.000
_cell.length_c   1.000
_cell.angle_alpha   90.00
_cell.angle_beta   90.00
_cell.angle_gamma   90.00
#
_symmetry.space_group_name_H-M   'P 1'
#
loop_
_entity.id
_entity.type
_entity.pdbx_description
1 polymer ?
#
loop_
_entity_poly.entity_id
_entity_poly.type
_entity_poly.pdbx_seq_one_letter_code
_entity_poly.pdbx_strand_id
1 'polypeptide(L)'
;MASGAKSDDGSTQIQSIGELIRAGRLRSGFSYRDLSARAEAAGFSVKFQYLNDLANSGPKSWPKNTDTFRALSAALHLPVKRIILAYAISLGLNVTDSGSELASRLPENLDLISPKMTDAILAIIRAASAEAQASSVDPDKLGLAADSSKNHGKVMKRKFESPGEGSQEQHKH
;
A
#
# COMPACT_ATOMS: atom_id res chain seq x y z
N MET A 1 -24.44 32.59 -14.06
CA MET A 1 -23.02 32.30 -13.81
C MET A 1 -22.96 30.97 -13.09
N ALA A 2 -22.52 29.93 -13.78
CA ALA A 2 -22.38 28.59 -13.25
C ALA A 2 -20.93 28.35 -12.77
N SER A 3 -20.77 27.29 -11.98
CA SER A 3 -19.51 26.63 -11.58
C SER A 3 -18.87 27.18 -10.29
N GLY A 4 -18.58 26.37 -9.27
CA GLY A 4 -18.65 24.92 -9.20
C GLY A 4 -18.60 24.46 -7.74
N ALA A 5 -19.40 23.44 -7.46
CA ALA A 5 -19.29 22.64 -6.26
C ALA A 5 -17.87 22.08 -6.19
N LYS A 6 -17.15 22.40 -5.11
CA LYS A 6 -15.91 21.73 -4.74
C LYS A 6 -16.29 20.30 -4.39
N SER A 7 -15.99 19.36 -5.27
CA SER A 7 -16.06 17.94 -5.00
C SER A 7 -15.15 17.64 -3.81
N ASP A 8 -15.77 17.27 -2.70
CA ASP A 8 -15.16 16.62 -1.54
C ASP A 8 -14.88 15.17 -1.96
N ASP A 9 -13.76 14.95 -2.64
CA ASP A 9 -13.20 13.61 -2.81
C ASP A 9 -12.67 13.19 -1.44
N GLY A 10 -13.31 12.20 -0.81
CA GLY A 10 -12.99 11.68 0.53
C GLY A 10 -11.63 10.99 0.66
N SER A 11 -10.70 11.24 -0.27
CA SER A 11 -9.30 10.92 -0.09
C SER A 11 -8.76 11.82 1.02
N THR A 12 -8.50 11.22 2.19
CA THR A 12 -7.88 11.92 3.32
C THR A 12 -6.49 12.38 2.87
N GLN A 13 -6.40 13.58 2.29
CA GLN A 13 -5.17 14.11 1.76
C GLN A 13 -4.18 14.21 2.92
N ILE A 14 -3.17 13.35 2.90
CA ILE A 14 -2.15 13.34 3.95
C ILE A 14 -1.39 14.66 3.82
N GLN A 15 -1.52 15.49 4.84
CA GLN A 15 -0.88 16.80 4.91
C GLN A 15 0.61 16.67 5.25
N SER A 16 1.41 17.65 4.85
CA SER A 16 2.82 17.75 5.29
C SER A 16 2.92 17.93 6.81
N ILE A 17 4.07 17.61 7.40
CA ILE A 17 4.27 17.77 8.85
C ILE A 17 4.14 19.25 9.26
N GLY A 18 4.58 20.17 8.40
CA GLY A 18 4.45 21.60 8.66
C GLY A 18 3.00 22.05 8.70
N GLU A 19 2.16 21.55 7.80
CA GLU A 19 0.72 21.78 7.82
C GLU A 19 0.05 21.17 9.04
N LEU A 20 0.42 19.94 9.42
CA LEU A 20 -0.12 19.30 10.63
C LEU A 20 0.19 20.12 11.89
N ILE A 21 1.41 20.64 12.01
CA ILE A 21 1.80 21.48 13.15
C ILE A 21 0.99 22.78 13.14
N ARG A 22 0.90 23.48 12.01
CA ARG A 22 0.13 24.73 11.89
C ARG A 22 -1.36 24.51 12.16
N ALA A 23 -1.94 23.45 11.61
CA ALA A 23 -3.33 23.09 11.83
C ALA A 23 -3.58 22.68 13.29
N GLY A 24 -2.67 21.92 13.91
CA GLY A 24 -2.74 21.60 15.34
C GLY A 24 -2.73 22.85 16.21
N ARG A 25 -1.89 23.83 15.87
CA ARG A 25 -1.81 25.14 16.53
C ARG A 25 -3.13 25.91 16.44
N LEU A 26 -3.67 26.02 15.23
CA LEU A 26 -4.94 26.72 14.97
C LEU A 26 -6.12 26.07 15.70
N ARG A 27 -6.18 24.73 15.74
CA ARG A 27 -7.27 24.00 16.41
C ARG A 27 -7.23 24.12 17.94
N SER A 28 -6.03 24.13 18.53
CA SER A 28 -5.86 24.15 19.99
C SER A 28 -5.70 25.56 20.57
N GLY A 29 -5.35 26.55 19.76
CA GLY A 29 -4.95 27.88 20.22
C GLY A 29 -3.58 27.92 20.92
N PHE A 30 -2.85 26.80 20.93
CA PHE A 30 -1.58 26.65 21.65
C PHE A 30 -0.41 27.30 20.92
N SER A 31 0.57 27.80 21.65
CA SER A 31 1.85 28.21 21.08
C SER A 31 2.75 26.99 20.83
N TYR A 32 3.85 27.17 20.08
CA TYR A 32 4.86 26.10 19.94
C TYR A 32 5.47 25.67 21.27
N ARG A 33 5.51 26.59 22.26
CA ARG A 33 5.99 26.29 23.61
C ARG A 33 5.02 25.39 24.37
N ASP A 34 3.72 25.61 24.19
CA ASP A 34 2.69 24.77 24.80
C ASP A 34 2.66 23.37 24.17
N LEU A 35 2.85 23.28 22.85
CA LEU A 35 3.00 21.99 22.16
C LEU A 35 4.23 21.21 22.63
N SER A 36 5.35 21.91 22.86
CA SER A 36 6.57 21.36 23.46
C SER A 36 6.31 20.83 24.88
N ALA A 37 5.68 21.66 25.73
CA ALA A 37 5.34 21.29 27.11
C ALA A 37 4.39 20.08 27.15
N ARG A 38 3.50 19.95 26.16
CA ARG A 38 2.58 18.81 26.06
C ARG A 38 3.30 17.50 25.76
N ALA A 39 4.30 17.53 24.88
CA ALA A 39 5.14 16.35 24.66
C ALA A 39 5.90 15.98 25.94
N GLU A 40 6.44 16.98 26.66
CA GLU A 40 7.17 16.77 27.91
C GLU A 40 6.27 16.15 28.98
N ALA A 41 5.02 16.60 29.10
CA ALA A 41 4.03 16.00 29.99
C ALA A 41 3.74 14.52 29.67
N ALA A 42 3.94 14.09 28.42
CA ALA A 42 3.83 12.69 27.99
C ALA A 42 5.14 11.90 28.13
N GLY A 43 6.20 12.49 28.70
CA GLY A 43 7.51 11.86 28.89
C GLY A 43 8.44 11.93 27.69
N PHE A 44 8.12 12.74 26.66
CA PHE A 44 8.95 12.90 25.47
C PHE A 44 9.45 14.35 25.34
N SER A 45 10.71 14.55 24.94
CA SER A 45 11.23 15.91 24.76
C SER A 45 11.28 16.29 23.28
N VAL A 46 10.70 17.45 22.94
CA VAL A 46 10.86 18.09 21.63
C VAL A 46 11.01 19.59 21.86
N LYS A 47 12.01 20.22 21.25
CA LYS A 47 12.24 21.67 21.43
C LYS A 47 11.19 22.47 20.67
N PHE A 48 10.65 23.54 21.28
CA PHE A 48 9.74 24.47 20.59
C PHE A 48 10.35 25.04 19.28
N GLN A 49 11.66 25.30 19.27
CA GLN A 49 12.38 25.79 18.09
C GLN A 49 12.29 24.77 16.94
N TYR A 50 12.46 23.48 17.26
CA TYR A 50 12.34 22.40 16.28
C TYR A 50 10.91 22.30 15.72
N LEU A 51 9.88 22.49 16.55
CA LEU A 51 8.49 22.55 16.08
C LEU A 51 8.25 23.75 15.14
N ASN A 52 8.81 24.91 15.47
CA ASN A 52 8.71 26.09 14.62
C ASN A 52 9.46 25.91 13.29
N ASP A 53 10.65 25.32 13.32
CA ASP A 53 11.45 25.06 12.11
C ASP A 53 10.74 24.03 11.22
N LEU A 54 10.19 22.95 11.78
CA LEU A 54 9.37 21.99 11.04
C LEU A 54 8.11 22.63 10.45
N ALA A 55 7.47 23.55 11.18
CA ALA A 55 6.27 24.23 10.74
C ALA A 55 6.51 25.15 9.53
N ASN A 56 7.68 25.78 9.43
CA ASN A 56 7.94 26.81 8.42
C ASN A 56 8.85 26.33 7.29
N SER A 57 9.88 25.56 7.61
CA SER A 57 10.91 25.11 6.65
C SER A 57 10.81 23.64 6.30
N GLY A 58 10.01 22.87 7.06
CA GLY A 58 9.92 21.42 6.89
C GLY A 58 11.20 20.69 7.33
N PRO A 59 11.16 19.34 7.33
CA PRO A 59 12.30 18.52 7.66
C PRO A 59 13.30 18.43 6.49
N LYS A 60 14.60 18.48 6.80
CA LYS A 60 15.67 18.24 5.82
C LYS A 60 16.04 16.76 5.69
N SER A 61 15.79 15.98 6.74
CA SER A 61 16.10 14.56 6.82
C SER A 61 15.23 13.88 7.86
N TRP A 62 15.21 12.55 7.84
CA TRP A 62 14.55 11.74 8.87
C TRP A 62 15.17 11.99 10.26
N PRO A 63 14.35 12.02 11.33
CA PRO A 63 14.87 12.12 12.68
C PRO A 63 15.75 10.91 12.99
N LYS A 64 16.90 11.14 13.62
CA LYS A 64 17.81 10.05 14.04
C LYS A 64 17.24 9.22 15.18
N ASN A 65 16.31 9.79 15.95
CA ASN A 65 15.75 9.15 17.12
C ASN A 65 14.24 8.89 16.92
N THR A 66 13.81 7.65 17.13
CA THR A 66 12.41 7.22 16.93
C THR A 66 11.45 7.88 17.90
N ASP A 67 11.94 8.27 19.09
CA ASP A 67 11.18 9.03 20.08
C ASP A 67 10.70 10.39 19.56
N THR A 68 11.33 10.94 18.53
CA THR A 68 10.88 12.20 17.90
C THR A 68 9.46 12.08 17.37
N PHE A 69 9.09 10.95 16.78
CA PHE A 69 7.73 10.75 16.28
C PHE A 69 6.71 10.60 17.39
N ARG A 70 7.11 10.01 18.52
CA ARG A 70 6.27 9.90 19.72
C ARG A 70 6.07 11.28 20.37
N ALA A 71 7.13 12.08 20.43
CA ALA A 71 7.06 13.46 20.90
C ALA A 71 6.12 14.31 20.05
N LEU A 72 6.22 14.21 18.72
CA LEU A 72 5.33 14.91 17.78
C LEU A 72 3.88 14.42 17.88
N SER A 73 3.69 13.10 18.03
CA SER A 73 2.38 12.48 18.24
C SER A 73 1.72 13.01 19.52
N ALA A 74 2.48 13.09 20.62
CA ALA A 74 2.01 13.64 21.89
C ALA A 74 1.71 15.14 21.81
N ALA A 75 2.59 15.92 21.18
CA ALA A 75 2.41 17.36 20.99
C ALA A 75 1.12 17.68 20.21
N LEU A 76 0.89 16.97 19.10
CA LEU A 76 -0.20 17.25 18.17
C LEU A 76 -1.49 16.47 18.46
N HIS A 77 -1.44 15.50 19.38
CA HIS A 77 -2.53 14.54 19.63
C HIS A 77 -2.97 13.83 18.34
N LEU A 78 -2.00 13.28 17.60
CA LEU A 78 -2.24 12.54 16.37
C LEU A 78 -1.56 11.17 16.42
N PRO A 79 -2.11 10.14 15.76
CA PRO A 79 -1.46 8.84 15.70
C PRO A 79 -0.04 8.93 15.10
N VAL A 80 0.90 8.19 15.67
CA VAL A 80 2.31 8.15 15.22
C VAL A 80 2.41 7.85 13.71
N LYS A 81 1.59 6.91 13.20
CA LYS A 81 1.52 6.59 11.76
C LYS A 81 1.29 7.86 10.92
N ARG A 82 0.32 8.70 11.31
CA ARG A 82 0.00 9.94 10.57
C ARG A 82 1.17 10.92 10.57
N ILE A 83 1.90 11.03 11.68
CA ILE A 83 3.10 11.86 11.77
C ILE A 83 4.19 11.36 10.82
N ILE A 84 4.45 10.06 10.79
CA ILE A 84 5.46 9.45 9.91
C ILE A 84 5.13 9.69 8.44
N LEU A 85 3.87 9.48 8.05
CA LEU A 85 3.42 9.71 6.67
C LEU A 85 3.53 11.19 6.27
N ALA A 86 3.13 12.09 7.16
CA ALA A 86 3.29 13.53 6.93
C ALA A 86 4.76 13.95 6.81
N TYR A 87 5.65 13.30 7.57
CA TYR A 87 7.09 13.51 7.49
C TYR A 87 7.65 13.03 6.15
N ALA A 88 7.23 11.85 5.69
CA ALA A 88 7.59 11.32 4.38
C ALA A 88 7.19 12.26 3.24
N ILE A 89 5.96 12.79 3.28
CA ILE A 89 5.49 13.79 2.30
C ILE A 89 6.35 15.04 2.31
N SER A 90 6.75 15.51 3.50
CA SER A 90 7.57 16.71 3.63
C SER A 90 9.00 16.52 3.11
N LEU A 91 9.46 15.27 3.03
CA LEU A 91 10.71 14.89 2.37
C LEU A 91 10.56 14.66 0.86
N GLY A 92 9.37 14.91 0.30
CA GLY A 92 9.08 14.72 -1.11
C GLY A 92 8.71 13.30 -1.52
N LEU A 93 8.44 12.39 -0.55
CA LEU A 93 7.95 11.06 -0.87
C LEU A 93 6.46 11.17 -1.25
N ASN A 94 6.10 10.59 -2.40
CA ASN A 94 4.71 10.47 -2.80
C ASN A 94 4.03 9.38 -1.96
N VAL A 95 3.43 9.77 -0.85
CA VAL A 95 2.68 8.89 0.02
C VAL A 95 1.21 8.95 -0.39
N THR A 96 0.77 7.93 -1.12
CA THR A 96 -0.65 7.68 -1.32
C THR A 96 -1.15 6.86 -0.13
N ASP A 97 -2.20 7.34 0.55
CA ASP A 97 -3.01 6.45 1.39
C ASP A 97 -3.85 5.60 0.45
N SER A 98 -3.19 4.71 -0.30
CA SER A 98 -3.86 3.72 -1.12
C SER A 98 -4.43 2.66 -0.19
N GLY A 99 -5.52 3.03 0.49
CA GLY A 99 -6.42 2.05 1.07
C GLY A 99 -6.74 1.04 -0.02
N SER A 100 -6.47 -0.24 0.23
CA SER A 100 -6.84 -1.29 -0.70
C SER A 100 -8.35 -1.24 -0.93
N GLU A 101 -8.82 -1.46 -2.16
CA GLU A 101 -10.25 -1.66 -2.43
C GLU A 101 -10.84 -2.78 -1.55
N LEU A 102 -10.00 -3.74 -1.15
CA LEU A 102 -10.41 -4.73 -0.16
C LEU A 102 -10.72 -4.08 1.19
N ALA A 103 -9.90 -3.13 1.64
CA ALA A 103 -10.10 -2.45 2.92
C ALA A 103 -11.40 -1.62 2.94
N SER A 104 -11.80 -1.02 1.82
CA SER A 104 -13.09 -0.30 1.73
C SER A 104 -14.31 -1.23 1.69
N ARG A 105 -14.11 -2.54 1.45
CA ARG A 105 -15.15 -3.57 1.48
C ARG A 105 -15.20 -4.32 2.81
N LEU A 106 -14.26 -4.07 3.72
CA LEU A 106 -14.28 -4.69 5.04
C LEU A 106 -15.36 -4.03 5.91
N PRO A 107 -16.14 -4.83 6.65
CA PRO A 107 -17.10 -4.31 7.62
C PRO A 107 -16.42 -3.44 8.69
N GLU A 108 -17.06 -2.35 9.12
CA GLU A 108 -16.52 -1.44 10.16
C GLU A 108 -16.31 -2.14 11.52
N ASN A 109 -17.01 -3.24 11.77
CA ASN A 109 -16.91 -4.04 12.99
C ASN A 109 -15.80 -5.11 12.97
N LEU A 110 -14.89 -5.06 11.99
CA LEU A 110 -13.79 -6.02 11.90
C LEU A 110 -12.88 -5.97 13.14
N ASP A 111 -12.80 -4.85 13.84
CA ASP A 111 -12.05 -4.71 15.10
C ASP A 111 -12.63 -5.54 16.26
N LEU A 112 -13.87 -6.04 16.13
CA LEU A 112 -14.56 -6.83 17.16
C LEU A 112 -14.40 -8.34 16.99
N ILE A 113 -13.76 -8.81 15.91
CA ILE A 113 -13.61 -10.24 15.68
C ILE A 113 -12.55 -10.86 16.59
N SER A 114 -12.70 -12.15 16.89
CA SER A 114 -11.74 -12.86 17.73
C SER A 114 -10.35 -12.90 17.08
N PRO A 115 -9.25 -12.87 17.87
CA PRO A 115 -7.89 -12.93 17.34
C PRO A 115 -7.64 -14.11 16.40
N LYS A 116 -8.22 -15.28 16.71
CA LYS A 116 -8.13 -16.49 15.87
C LYS A 116 -8.78 -16.30 14.50
N MET A 117 -9.87 -15.53 14.42
CA MET A 117 -10.53 -15.20 13.15
C MET A 117 -9.70 -14.19 12.35
N THR A 118 -9.10 -13.20 13.02
CA THR A 118 -8.16 -12.26 12.40
C THR A 118 -6.98 -13.01 11.77
N ASP A 119 -6.40 -13.97 12.50
CA ASP A 119 -5.28 -14.78 12.00
C ASP A 119 -5.69 -15.62 10.77
N ALA A 120 -6.88 -16.21 10.78
CA ALA A 120 -7.40 -16.98 9.65
C ALA A 120 -7.61 -16.11 8.40
N ILE A 121 -8.20 -14.92 8.57
CA ILE A 121 -8.38 -13.95 7.47
C ILE A 121 -7.03 -13.50 6.94
N LEU A 122 -6.08 -13.19 7.81
CA LEU A 122 -4.71 -12.82 7.41
C LEU A 122 -4.01 -13.96 6.65
N ALA A 123 -4.22 -15.22 7.03
CA ALA A 123 -3.66 -16.36 6.32
C ALA A 123 -4.20 -16.44 4.88
N ILE A 124 -5.50 -16.23 4.67
CA ILE A 124 -6.12 -16.22 3.34
C ILE A 124 -5.58 -15.06 2.50
N ILE A 125 -5.52 -13.85 3.06
CA ILE A 125 -4.99 -12.67 2.37
C ILE A 125 -3.53 -12.88 1.95
N ARG A 126 -2.70 -13.47 2.83
CA ARG A 126 -1.30 -13.78 2.53
C ARG A 126 -1.18 -14.83 1.42
N ALA A 127 -2.00 -15.87 1.46
CA ALA A 127 -2.02 -16.91 0.42
C ALA A 127 -2.39 -16.32 -0.95
N ALA A 128 -3.47 -15.53 -1.02
CA ALA A 128 -3.90 -14.86 -2.24
C ALA A 128 -2.86 -13.87 -2.76
N SER A 129 -2.20 -13.12 -1.86
CA SER A 129 -1.12 -12.21 -2.25
C SER A 129 0.11 -12.93 -2.78
N ALA A 130 0.46 -14.11 -2.23
CA ALA A 130 1.58 -14.90 -2.71
C ALA A 130 1.31 -15.46 -4.12
N GLU A 131 0.09 -15.89 -4.39
CA GLU A 131 -0.35 -16.40 -5.70
C GLU A 131 -0.34 -15.30 -6.78
N ALA A 132 -0.80 -14.09 -6.44
CA ALA A 132 -0.76 -12.95 -7.34
C ALA A 132 0.68 -12.53 -7.69
N GLN A 133 1.61 -12.58 -6.72
CA GLN A 133 3.02 -12.29 -6.95
C GLN A 133 3.69 -13.38 -7.81
N ALA A 134 3.37 -14.66 -7.58
CA ALA A 134 3.87 -15.77 -8.39
C ALA A 134 3.40 -15.70 -9.85
N SER A 135 2.18 -15.19 -10.08
CA SER A 135 1.60 -15.00 -11.41
C SER A 135 2.13 -13.76 -12.15
N SER A 136 2.86 -12.87 -11.46
CA SER A 136 3.46 -11.66 -12.03
C SER A 136 4.91 -11.85 -12.52
N VAL A 137 5.42 -13.08 -12.49
CA VAL A 137 6.74 -13.43 -13.04
C VAL A 137 6.60 -13.59 -14.56
N ASP A 138 7.08 -12.59 -15.30
CA ASP A 138 7.25 -12.64 -16.76
C ASP A 138 7.92 -13.97 -17.21
N PRO A 139 7.30 -14.76 -18.10
CA PRO A 139 7.96 -15.92 -18.69
C PRO A 139 9.17 -15.54 -19.57
N ASP A 140 9.33 -14.27 -19.93
CA ASP A 140 10.39 -13.77 -20.80
C ASP A 140 11.78 -13.64 -20.12
N LYS A 141 11.88 -13.81 -18.79
CA LYS A 141 13.16 -13.73 -18.05
C LYS A 141 13.82 -15.07 -17.73
N LEU A 142 13.25 -16.19 -18.15
CA LEU A 142 13.94 -17.48 -18.15
C LEU A 142 14.44 -17.75 -19.56
N GLY A 143 15.64 -17.21 -19.86
CA GLY A 143 16.39 -17.51 -21.08
C GLY A 143 16.83 -18.97 -21.16
N LEU A 144 15.89 -19.91 -21.28
CA LEU A 144 16.12 -21.18 -21.93
C LEU A 144 15.77 -20.98 -23.40
N ALA A 145 16.77 -20.49 -24.14
CA ALA A 145 16.82 -20.69 -25.58
C ALA A 145 16.63 -22.20 -25.82
N ALA A 146 15.46 -22.55 -26.36
CA ALA A 146 15.22 -23.85 -26.92
C ALA A 146 16.22 -24.05 -28.05
N ASP A 147 17.28 -24.80 -27.77
CA ASP A 147 18.14 -25.42 -28.76
C ASP A 147 17.28 -26.43 -29.54
N SER A 148 16.57 -25.95 -30.55
CA SER A 148 16.01 -26.78 -31.61
C SER A 148 16.98 -26.75 -32.78
N SER A 149 18.04 -27.51 -32.57
CA SER A 149 18.98 -27.99 -33.57
C SER A 149 18.26 -28.38 -34.87
N LYS A 150 18.69 -27.72 -35.96
CA LYS A 150 18.42 -28.10 -37.35
C LYS A 150 18.71 -29.60 -37.50
N ASN A 151 17.68 -30.41 -37.74
CA ASN A 151 17.89 -31.70 -38.37
C ASN A 151 17.08 -31.83 -39.65
N HIS A 152 17.85 -31.89 -40.73
CA HIS A 152 17.45 -32.24 -42.08
C HIS A 152 16.77 -33.61 -42.08
N GLY A 153 15.48 -33.65 -42.37
CA GLY A 153 14.70 -34.87 -42.53
C GLY A 153 13.81 -34.80 -43.75
N LYS A 154 14.41 -35.01 -44.93
CA LYS A 154 13.73 -35.23 -46.22
C LYS A 154 12.82 -36.46 -46.08
N VAL A 155 11.52 -36.26 -45.81
CA VAL A 155 10.54 -37.35 -45.82
C VAL A 155 9.70 -37.28 -47.08
N MET A 156 9.82 -38.36 -47.85
CA MET A 156 9.20 -38.58 -49.14
C MET A 156 7.68 -38.59 -49.10
N LYS A 157 7.10 -38.07 -50.19
CA LYS A 157 5.72 -38.27 -50.61
C LYS A 157 5.33 -39.75 -50.45
N ARG A 158 4.30 -40.03 -49.64
CA ARG A 158 3.47 -41.22 -49.83
C ARG A 158 2.02 -40.80 -49.95
N LYS A 159 1.60 -40.82 -51.22
CA LYS A 159 0.25 -40.93 -51.73
C LYS A 159 -0.31 -42.26 -51.21
N PHE A 160 -1.39 -42.24 -50.44
CA PHE A 160 -2.26 -43.41 -50.32
C PHE A 160 -3.69 -42.96 -50.07
N GLU A 161 -4.58 -43.60 -50.80
CA GLU A 161 -5.98 -43.27 -51.05
C GLU A 161 -6.87 -43.34 -49.80
N SER A 162 -7.93 -42.54 -49.86
CA SER A 162 -9.20 -42.69 -49.12
C SER A 162 -9.98 -43.90 -49.69
N PRO A 163 -11.21 -44.19 -49.25
CA PRO A 163 -11.77 -44.43 -47.92
C PRO A 163 -12.29 -45.90 -47.80
N GLY A 164 -12.60 -46.39 -46.60
CA GLY A 164 -13.14 -47.74 -46.41
C GLY A 164 -14.25 -47.79 -45.37
N GLU A 165 -15.47 -48.08 -45.85
CA GLU A 165 -16.70 -48.36 -45.11
C GLU A 165 -16.61 -49.56 -44.15
N GLY A 166 -17.54 -49.60 -43.18
CA GLY A 166 -17.85 -50.75 -42.33
C GLY A 166 -18.37 -50.27 -40.97
N SER A 167 -19.63 -49.88 -40.79
CA SER A 167 -20.83 -50.73 -40.58
C SER A 167 -20.74 -51.73 -39.43
N GLN A 168 -21.81 -51.73 -38.62
CA GLN A 168 -22.33 -52.82 -37.76
C GLN A 168 -21.64 -53.05 -36.39
N GLU A 169 -22.30 -53.42 -35.29
CA GLU A 169 -23.71 -53.64 -34.94
C GLU A 169 -23.81 -53.79 -33.40
N GLN A 170 -25.04 -53.80 -32.92
CA GLN A 170 -25.57 -53.97 -31.58
C GLN A 170 -25.11 -55.26 -30.86
N HIS A 171 -25.08 -55.29 -29.52
CA HIS A 171 -25.91 -56.19 -28.67
C HIS A 171 -25.54 -56.13 -27.17
N LYS A 172 -26.59 -55.91 -26.35
CA LYS A 172 -26.94 -56.58 -25.07
C LYS A 172 -25.83 -56.99 -24.07
N HIS A 173 -25.96 -56.51 -22.84
CA HIS A 173 -26.42 -57.34 -21.71
C HIS A 173 -27.02 -56.49 -20.59
#